data_AF-A0A1Q5PUS8-F1
#
_entry.id   AF-A0A1Q5PUS8-F1
#
_cell.length_a   1.000
_cell.length_b   1.000
_cell.length_c   1.000
_cell.angle_alpha   90.00
_cell.angle_beta   90.00
_cell.angle_gamma   90.00
#
_symmetry.space_group_name_H-M   'P 1'
#
loop_
_entity.id
_entity.type
_entity.pdbx_description
1 polymer ?
#
loop_
_entity_poly.entity_id
_entity_poly.type
_entity_poly.pdbx_seq_one_letter_code
_entity_poly.pdbx_strand_id
1 'polypeptide(L)'
;MASHVKNGLYLFGMILLLGAALAFLIFVVPLLMGIITSTPWVATGIIFVIFIVLVLTQRPQIWSSHATIILAIIVVVGTAFDFVGNPVFNAPFEKLFLGPGEHLMASTMTETIGGEIHTSGVMSIVDADGNVLRPFNASLLVPYRFVVYFGVYFVLLWICKPFVKPRAQSKE
;
A
#
# COMPACT_ATOMS: atom_id res chain seq x y z
N MET A 1 -8.69 8.75 48.76
CA MET A 1 -9.75 9.14 47.78
C MET A 1 -9.23 9.48 46.38
N ALA A 2 -8.07 10.15 46.22
CA ALA A 2 -7.55 10.53 44.90
C ALA A 2 -7.10 9.37 43.98
N SER A 3 -6.79 8.18 44.52
CA SER A 3 -6.34 7.01 43.75
C SER A 3 -7.49 6.32 42.98
N HIS A 4 -8.69 6.23 43.56
CA HIS A 4 -9.84 5.60 42.92
C HIS A 4 -10.37 6.39 41.71
N VAL A 5 -10.29 7.73 41.76
CA VAL A 5 -10.68 8.61 40.65
C VAL A 5 -9.71 8.46 39.46
N LYS A 6 -8.40 8.36 39.73
CA LYS A 6 -7.39 8.07 38.68
C LYS A 6 -7.62 6.70 38.05
N ASN A 7 -7.87 5.67 38.86
CA ASN A 7 -8.11 4.31 38.37
C ASN A 7 -9.40 4.21 37.52
N GLY A 8 -10.45 4.92 37.91
CA GLY A 8 -11.70 5.02 37.12
C GLY A 8 -11.50 5.72 35.78
N LEU A 9 -10.68 6.78 35.73
CA LEU A 9 -10.35 7.50 34.50
C LEU A 9 -9.52 6.63 33.54
N TYR A 10 -8.58 5.85 34.04
CA TYR A 10 -7.81 4.90 33.21
C TYR A 10 -8.69 3.79 32.65
N LEU A 11 -9.58 3.21 33.45
CA LEU A 11 -10.53 2.19 33.01
C LEU A 11 -11.46 2.73 31.93
N PHE A 12 -12.00 3.94 32.12
CA PHE A 12 -12.85 4.60 31.14
C PHE A 12 -12.10 4.88 29.82
N GLY A 13 -10.87 5.39 29.90
CA GLY A 13 -10.02 5.59 28.72
C GLY A 13 -9.69 4.28 27.99
N MET A 14 -9.45 3.19 28.73
CA MET A 14 -9.17 1.88 28.15
C MET A 14 -10.40 1.30 27.44
N ILE A 15 -11.60 1.43 28.03
CA ILE A 15 -12.86 1.01 27.41
C ILE A 15 -13.14 1.80 26.12
N LEU A 16 -12.89 3.11 26.11
CA LEU A 16 -13.02 3.94 24.91
C LEU A 16 -12.04 3.52 23.81
N LEU A 17 -10.78 3.25 24.16
CA LEU A 17 -9.78 2.75 23.21
C LEU A 17 -10.17 1.38 22.64
N LEU A 18 -10.67 0.47 23.49
CA LEU A 18 -11.12 -0.85 23.06
C LEU A 18 -12.34 -0.75 22.14
N GLY A 19 -13.30 0.12 22.48
CA GLY A 19 -14.48 0.40 21.67
C GLY A 19 -14.11 1.01 20.31
N ALA A 20 -13.17 1.94 20.27
CA ALA A 20 -12.66 2.52 19.03
C ALA A 20 -11.91 1.47 18.17
N ALA A 21 -11.10 0.61 18.79
CA ALA A 21 -10.42 -0.48 18.09
C ALA A 21 -11.41 -1.50 17.50
N LEU A 22 -12.44 -1.88 18.26
CA LEU A 22 -13.51 -2.77 17.78
C LEU A 22 -14.32 -2.13 16.65
N ALA A 23 -14.69 -0.85 16.77
CA ALA A 23 -15.38 -0.13 15.70
C ALA A 23 -14.52 -0.04 14.43
N PHE A 24 -13.22 0.20 14.57
CA PHE A 24 -12.27 0.15 13.45
C PHE A 24 -12.25 -1.23 12.79
N LEU A 25 -12.17 -2.31 13.57
CA LEU A 25 -12.16 -3.68 13.04
C LEU A 25 -13.48 -4.09 12.38
N ILE A 26 -14.62 -3.62 12.89
CA ILE A 26 -15.94 -4.03 12.40
C ILE A 26 -16.39 -3.20 11.19
N PHE A 27 -16.08 -1.90 11.17
CA PHE A 27 -16.60 -1.01 10.13
C PHE A 27 -15.53 -0.58 9.13
N VAL A 28 -14.34 -0.25 9.60
CA VAL A 28 -13.28 0.28 8.73
C VAL A 28 -12.59 -0.84 7.97
N VAL A 29 -12.22 -1.94 8.64
CA VAL A 29 -11.52 -3.05 7.97
C VAL A 29 -12.36 -3.66 6.84
N PRO A 30 -13.65 -4.01 6.99
CA PRO A 30 -14.43 -4.57 5.89
C PRO A 30 -14.65 -3.59 4.75
N LEU A 31 -14.83 -2.30 5.04
CA LEU A 31 -14.91 -1.25 4.02
C LEU A 31 -13.61 -1.17 3.22
N LEU A 32 -12.46 -1.16 3.90
CA LEU A 32 -11.15 -1.16 3.25
C LEU A 32 -10.98 -2.43 2.42
N MET A 33 -11.37 -3.60 2.93
CA MET A 33 -11.31 -4.86 2.17
C MET A 33 -12.19 -4.81 0.91
N GLY A 34 -13.42 -4.27 0.99
CA GLY A 34 -14.29 -4.12 -0.18
C GLY A 34 -13.74 -3.16 -1.23
N ILE A 35 -13.08 -2.09 -0.80
CA ILE A 35 -12.41 -1.15 -1.72
C ILE A 35 -11.17 -1.78 -2.34
N ILE A 36 -10.37 -2.50 -1.55
CA ILE A 36 -9.15 -3.19 -2.00
C ILE A 36 -9.48 -4.26 -3.04
N THR A 37 -10.56 -5.02 -2.84
CA THR A 37 -10.97 -6.05 -3.80
C THR A 37 -11.56 -5.46 -5.08
N SER A 38 -12.25 -4.32 -4.99
CA SER A 38 -12.85 -3.64 -6.15
C SER A 38 -11.86 -2.79 -6.93
N THR A 39 -10.82 -2.29 -6.27
CA THR A 39 -9.87 -1.34 -6.83
C THR A 39 -8.48 -1.60 -6.26
N PRO A 40 -7.74 -2.59 -6.81
CA PRO A 40 -6.49 -3.10 -6.22
C PRO A 40 -5.43 -2.03 -5.95
N TRP A 41 -5.34 -1.00 -6.80
CA TRP A 41 -4.40 0.11 -6.61
C TRP A 41 -4.70 0.97 -5.37
N VAL A 42 -5.93 0.98 -4.85
CA VAL A 42 -6.25 1.69 -3.61
C VAL A 42 -5.55 1.03 -2.41
N ALA A 43 -5.39 -0.29 -2.43
CA ALA A 43 -4.61 -1.02 -1.41
C ALA A 43 -3.19 -0.48 -1.30
N THR A 44 -2.56 -0.24 -2.44
CA THR A 44 -1.20 0.27 -2.53
C THR A 44 -1.08 1.70 -1.99
N GLY A 45 -2.10 2.53 -2.24
CA GLY A 45 -2.20 3.88 -1.66
C GLY A 45 -2.35 3.86 -0.14
N ILE A 46 -3.14 2.92 0.40
CA ILE A 46 -3.28 2.74 1.86
C ILE A 46 -1.95 2.32 2.49
N ILE A 47 -1.26 1.34 1.90
CA ILE A 47 0.08 0.90 2.33
C ILE A 47 1.07 2.08 2.33
N PHE A 48 1.00 2.93 1.29
CA PHE A 48 1.82 4.12 1.18
C PHE A 48 1.56 5.14 2.30
N VAL A 49 0.28 5.39 2.63
CA VAL A 49 -0.09 6.26 3.76
C VAL A 49 0.38 5.67 5.10
N ILE A 50 0.20 4.36 5.31
CA ILE A 50 0.71 3.67 6.50
C ILE A 50 2.22 3.85 6.62
N PHE A 51 2.96 3.68 5.52
CA PHE A 51 4.39 3.91 5.51
C PHE A 51 4.75 5.34 5.93
N ILE A 52 4.08 6.36 5.38
CA ILE A 52 4.33 7.77 5.78
C ILE A 52 4.07 7.97 7.27
N VAL A 53 2.95 7.45 7.80
CA VAL A 53 2.63 7.56 9.22
C VAL A 53 3.71 6.87 10.07
N LEU A 54 4.14 5.66 9.71
CA LEU A 54 5.22 4.96 10.39
C LEU A 54 6.51 5.79 10.35
N VAL A 55 6.85 6.35 9.19
CA VAL A 55 8.06 7.16 9.01
C VAL A 55 8.07 8.40 9.91
N LEU A 56 6.93 9.09 10.00
CA LEU A 56 6.80 10.33 10.77
C LEU A 56 6.65 10.09 12.28
N THR A 57 6.07 8.96 12.68
CA THR A 57 5.82 8.62 14.10
C THR A 57 7.00 7.90 14.76
N GLN A 58 7.82 7.19 13.99
CA GLN A 58 9.01 6.49 14.48
C GLN A 58 10.22 7.45 14.53
N ARG A 59 10.91 7.50 15.69
CA ARG A 59 12.09 8.36 15.91
C ARG A 59 13.30 7.92 15.06
N PRO A 60 14.31 8.80 14.84
CA PRO A 60 15.43 8.54 13.91
C PRO A 60 16.26 7.32 14.30
N GLN A 61 16.25 6.96 15.59
CA GLN A 61 17.05 5.86 16.16
C GLN A 61 16.58 4.47 15.73
N ILE A 62 15.31 4.31 15.31
CA ILE A 62 14.76 3.01 14.87
C ILE A 62 15.12 2.71 13.41
N TRP A 63 15.66 3.69 12.69
CA TRP A 63 16.23 3.53 11.34
C TRP A 63 17.55 2.73 11.29
N SER A 64 17.77 1.86 12.28
CA SER A 64 18.69 0.71 12.24
C SER A 64 18.13 -0.40 11.35
N SER A 65 18.84 -1.55 11.25
CA SER A 65 18.51 -2.74 10.44
C SER A 65 17.02 -3.14 10.38
N HIS A 66 16.25 -2.85 11.42
CA HIS A 66 14.80 -3.11 11.51
C HIS A 66 13.95 -2.28 10.55
N ALA A 67 14.34 -1.03 10.26
CA ALA A 67 13.60 -0.18 9.32
C ALA A 67 13.82 -0.61 7.86
N THR A 68 15.00 -1.13 7.52
CA THR A 68 15.25 -1.74 6.20
C THR A 68 14.36 -2.95 5.99
N ILE A 69 14.12 -3.75 7.03
CA ILE A 69 13.20 -4.89 6.99
C ILE A 69 11.75 -4.40 6.80
N ILE A 70 11.31 -3.37 7.53
CA ILE A 70 9.97 -2.79 7.37
C ILE A 70 9.79 -2.21 5.96
N LEU A 71 10.79 -1.51 5.43
CA LEU A 71 10.78 -1.00 4.06
C LEU A 71 10.73 -2.15 3.04
N ALA A 72 11.52 -3.19 3.21
CA ALA A 72 11.49 -4.36 2.33
C ALA A 72 10.11 -5.05 2.35
N ILE A 73 9.52 -5.24 3.53
CA ILE A 73 8.17 -5.80 3.66
C ILE A 73 7.16 -4.91 2.94
N ILE A 74 7.20 -3.60 3.17
CA ILE A 74 6.24 -2.66 2.55
C ILE A 74 6.40 -2.58 1.03
N VAL A 75 7.63 -2.64 0.51
CA VAL A 75 7.91 -2.71 -0.93
C VAL A 75 7.35 -4.01 -1.53
N VAL A 76 7.61 -5.16 -0.89
CA VAL A 76 7.13 -6.47 -1.35
C VAL A 76 5.61 -6.53 -1.33
N VAL A 77 5.00 -6.12 -0.22
CA VAL A 77 3.54 -6.11 -0.05
C VAL A 77 2.90 -5.12 -1.02
N GLY A 78 3.42 -3.90 -1.15
CA GLY A 78 2.95 -2.92 -2.12
C GLY A 78 3.02 -3.44 -3.55
N THR A 79 4.11 -4.11 -3.92
CA THR A 79 4.26 -4.74 -5.24
C THR A 79 3.25 -5.86 -5.46
N ALA A 80 2.99 -6.69 -4.46
CA ALA A 80 2.05 -7.80 -4.56
C ALA A 80 0.59 -7.33 -4.69
N PHE A 81 0.20 -6.31 -3.93
CA PHE A 81 -1.15 -5.72 -4.01
C PHE A 81 -1.38 -4.90 -5.29
N ASP A 82 -0.31 -4.50 -5.97
CA ASP A 82 -0.36 -3.76 -7.24
C ASP A 82 -0.31 -4.65 -8.50
N PHE A 83 -0.47 -5.96 -8.35
CA PHE A 83 -0.30 -6.90 -9.46
C PHE A 83 -1.30 -6.68 -10.60
N VAL A 84 -2.49 -6.20 -10.28
CA VAL A 84 -3.57 -5.89 -11.24
C VAL A 84 -3.39 -4.48 -11.87
N GLY A 85 -2.32 -3.75 -11.53
CA GLY A 85 -1.94 -2.50 -12.19
C GLY A 85 -2.53 -1.23 -11.59
N ASN A 86 -1.65 -0.36 -11.10
CA ASN A 86 -1.94 1.02 -10.70
C ASN A 86 -1.70 2.00 -11.86
N PRO A 87 -2.71 2.78 -12.28
CA PRO A 87 -2.59 3.77 -13.36
C PRO A 87 -1.44 4.77 -13.16
N VAL A 88 -1.19 5.20 -11.92
CA VAL A 88 -0.13 6.17 -11.58
C VAL A 88 1.25 5.60 -11.89
N PHE A 89 1.47 4.33 -11.57
CA PHE A 89 2.74 3.65 -11.81
C PHE A 89 2.81 2.97 -13.19
N ASN A 90 1.67 2.82 -13.89
CA ASN A 90 1.62 2.40 -15.29
C ASN A 90 2.19 3.51 -16.19
N ALA A 91 1.85 4.78 -15.95
CA ALA A 91 2.20 5.86 -16.87
C ALA A 91 3.71 5.99 -17.19
N PRO A 92 4.66 5.84 -16.23
CA PRO A 92 6.08 5.83 -16.58
C PRO A 92 6.49 4.57 -17.35
N PHE A 93 5.88 3.41 -17.08
CA PHE A 93 6.11 2.18 -17.84
C PHE A 93 5.66 2.35 -19.30
N GLU A 94 4.44 2.84 -19.50
CA GLU A 94 3.85 3.08 -20.81
C GLU A 94 4.74 3.99 -21.66
N LYS A 95 5.25 5.08 -21.06
CA LYS A 95 6.16 6.01 -21.75
C LYS A 95 7.51 5.41 -22.13
N LEU A 96 8.02 4.44 -21.35
CA LEU A 96 9.34 3.86 -21.56
C LEU A 96 9.32 2.64 -22.48
N PHE A 97 8.22 1.89 -22.49
CA PHE A 97 8.17 0.55 -23.10
C PHE A 97 7.06 0.36 -24.13
N LEU A 98 6.06 1.25 -24.21
CA LEU A 98 4.96 1.13 -25.18
C LEU A 98 5.04 2.19 -26.28
N GLY A 99 4.30 1.94 -27.36
CA GLY A 99 4.17 2.87 -28.48
C GLY A 99 3.28 4.08 -28.12
N PRO A 100 3.35 5.17 -28.91
CA PRO A 100 2.46 6.32 -28.73
C PRO A 100 0.98 5.90 -28.79
N GLY A 101 0.20 6.28 -27.77
CA GLY A 101 -1.23 5.96 -27.68
C GLY A 101 -1.56 4.55 -27.19
N GLU A 102 -0.54 3.76 -26.82
CA GLU A 102 -0.73 2.44 -26.21
C GLU A 102 -0.74 2.53 -24.67
N HIS A 103 -1.68 1.84 -24.04
CA HIS A 103 -1.87 1.85 -22.59
C HIS A 103 -1.98 0.43 -22.00
N LEU A 104 -1.56 0.27 -20.76
CA LEU A 104 -1.79 -0.97 -20.00
C LEU A 104 -3.19 -0.94 -19.40
N MET A 105 -3.98 -1.95 -19.74
CA MET A 105 -5.30 -2.17 -19.17
C MET A 105 -5.37 -3.53 -18.49
N ALA A 106 -5.78 -3.51 -17.23
CA ALA A 106 -6.16 -4.70 -16.50
C ALA A 106 -7.66 -4.95 -16.67
N SER A 107 -8.00 -6.19 -16.99
CA SER A 107 -9.37 -6.64 -17.16
C SER A 107 -9.56 -7.93 -16.36
N THR A 108 -10.78 -8.09 -15.86
CA THR A 108 -11.19 -9.33 -15.21
C THR A 108 -11.90 -10.18 -16.24
N MET A 109 -11.37 -11.37 -16.52
CA MET A 109 -12.02 -12.35 -17.38
C MET A 109 -12.68 -13.41 -16.49
N THR A 110 -14.00 -13.52 -16.61
CA THR A 110 -14.79 -14.50 -15.88
C THR A 110 -15.21 -15.61 -16.83
N GLU A 111 -14.72 -16.81 -16.59
CA GLU A 111 -15.08 -18.01 -17.36
C GLU A 111 -15.78 -19.01 -16.44
N THR A 112 -16.80 -19.70 -16.97
CA THR A 112 -17.45 -20.81 -16.25
C THR A 112 -16.91 -22.12 -16.78
N ILE A 113 -16.11 -22.82 -15.98
CA ILE A 113 -15.51 -24.11 -16.34
C ILE A 113 -16.11 -25.17 -15.41
N GLY A 114 -16.81 -26.16 -15.97
CA GLY A 114 -17.38 -27.26 -15.18
C GLY A 114 -18.46 -26.85 -14.15
N GLY A 115 -19.06 -25.67 -14.30
CA GLY A 115 -20.03 -25.12 -13.34
C GLY A 115 -19.39 -24.27 -12.23
N GLU A 116 -18.07 -24.16 -12.20
CA GLU A 116 -17.34 -23.26 -11.31
C GLU A 116 -17.02 -21.95 -12.03
N ILE A 117 -17.16 -20.83 -11.32
CA ILE A 117 -16.82 -19.50 -11.83
C ILE A 117 -15.33 -19.28 -11.59
N HIS A 118 -14.55 -19.24 -12.67
CA HIS A 118 -13.14 -18.90 -12.67
C HIS A 118 -12.98 -17.44 -13.05
N THR A 119 -12.48 -16.64 -12.12
CA THR A 119 -12.15 -15.24 -12.35
C THR A 119 -10.64 -15.11 -12.47
N SER A 120 -10.16 -14.72 -13.66
CA SER A 120 -8.73 -14.49 -13.92
C SER A 120 -8.47 -13.01 -14.24
N GLY A 121 -7.38 -12.47 -13.70
CA GLY A 121 -6.92 -11.14 -14.08
C GLY A 121 -6.08 -11.23 -15.35
N VAL A 122 -6.51 -10.55 -16.42
CA VAL A 122 -5.80 -10.49 -17.69
C VAL A 122 -5.30 -9.07 -17.91
N MET A 123 -4.00 -8.95 -18.21
CA MET A 123 -3.38 -7.69 -18.60
C MET A 123 -3.26 -7.62 -20.12
N SER A 124 -3.60 -6.46 -20.68
CA SER A 124 -3.57 -6.23 -22.12
C SER A 124 -3.03 -4.84 -22.42
N ILE A 125 -2.52 -4.68 -23.63
CA ILE A 125 -2.19 -3.38 -24.20
C ILE A 125 -3.35 -2.98 -25.09
N VAL A 126 -3.89 -1.78 -24.82
CA VAL A 126 -5.01 -1.20 -25.53
C VAL A 126 -4.58 0.08 -26.25
N ASP A 127 -5.33 0.47 -27.29
CA ASP A 127 -5.19 1.80 -27.91
C ASP A 127 -5.90 2.89 -27.09
N ALA A 128 -5.86 4.13 -27.59
CA ALA A 128 -6.51 5.28 -26.96
C ALA A 128 -8.04 5.16 -26.90
N ASP A 129 -8.64 4.33 -27.75
CA ASP A 129 -10.08 4.06 -27.80
C ASP A 129 -10.48 2.87 -26.91
N GLY A 130 -9.50 2.19 -26.29
CA GLY A 130 -9.70 1.03 -25.42
C GLY A 130 -9.78 -0.30 -26.17
N ASN A 131 -9.49 -0.34 -27.48
CA ASN A 131 -9.45 -1.59 -28.22
C ASN A 131 -8.21 -2.40 -27.84
N VAL A 132 -8.39 -3.68 -27.58
CA VAL A 132 -7.29 -4.59 -27.23
C VAL A 132 -6.41 -4.81 -28.46
N LEU A 133 -5.15 -4.37 -28.36
CA LEU A 133 -4.14 -4.57 -29.39
C LEU A 133 -3.44 -5.92 -29.22
N ARG A 134 -3.01 -6.23 -27.98
CA ARG A 134 -2.29 -7.48 -27.67
C ARG A 134 -2.35 -7.85 -26.18
N PRO A 135 -2.28 -9.14 -25.82
CA PRO A 135 -2.11 -9.55 -24.43
C PRO A 135 -0.74 -9.11 -23.88
N PHE A 136 -0.67 -8.88 -22.57
CA PHE A 136 0.54 -8.47 -21.88
C PHE A 136 0.86 -9.42 -20.72
N ASN A 137 2.12 -9.83 -20.62
CA ASN A 137 2.58 -10.68 -19.52
C ASN A 137 2.78 -9.85 -18.24
N ALA A 138 1.80 -9.92 -17.32
CA ALA A 138 1.81 -9.22 -16.04
C ALA A 138 3.07 -9.50 -15.19
N SER A 139 3.72 -10.67 -15.34
CA SER A 139 4.94 -10.99 -14.59
C SER A 139 6.10 -10.03 -14.89
N LEU A 140 6.12 -9.40 -16.08
CA LEU A 140 7.12 -8.39 -16.42
C LEU A 140 6.97 -7.09 -15.63
N LEU A 141 5.76 -6.79 -15.14
CA LEU A 141 5.53 -5.61 -14.30
C LEU A 141 6.06 -5.80 -12.89
N VAL A 142 6.13 -7.03 -12.36
CA VAL A 142 6.59 -7.30 -11.00
C VAL A 142 7.98 -6.71 -10.70
N PRO A 143 9.04 -7.00 -11.48
CA PRO A 143 10.36 -6.41 -11.22
C PRO A 143 10.37 -4.89 -11.42
N TYR A 144 9.66 -4.36 -12.42
CA TYR A 144 9.52 -2.91 -12.62
C TYR A 144 8.86 -2.24 -11.40
N ARG A 145 7.76 -2.82 -10.91
CA ARG A 145 7.00 -2.33 -9.75
C ARG A 145 7.87 -2.33 -8.51
N PHE A 146 8.61 -3.41 -8.27
CA PHE A 146 9.54 -3.49 -7.15
C PHE A 146 10.53 -2.31 -7.16
N VAL A 147 11.13 -2.02 -8.31
CA VAL A 147 12.06 -0.89 -8.46
C VAL A 147 11.37 0.45 -8.23
N VAL A 148 10.17 0.65 -8.80
CA VAL A 148 9.39 1.90 -8.61
C VAL A 148 9.03 2.11 -7.15
N TYR A 149 8.44 1.11 -6.48
CA TYR A 149 8.08 1.19 -5.06
C TYR A 149 9.31 1.41 -4.20
N PHE A 150 10.40 0.68 -4.44
CA PHE A 150 11.65 0.87 -3.72
C PHE A 150 12.17 2.31 -3.87
N GLY A 151 12.21 2.84 -5.10
CA GLY A 151 12.62 4.22 -5.36
C GLY A 151 11.73 5.25 -4.67
N VAL A 152 10.40 5.09 -4.76
CA VAL A 152 9.42 5.97 -4.12
C VAL A 152 9.60 5.99 -2.61
N TYR A 153 9.64 4.82 -1.97
CA TYR A 153 9.81 4.73 -0.52
C TYR A 153 11.18 5.24 -0.08
N PHE A 154 12.24 4.97 -0.85
CA PHE A 154 13.57 5.50 -0.58
C PHE A 154 13.61 7.04 -0.62
N VAL A 155 13.00 7.65 -1.64
CA VAL A 155 12.91 9.12 -1.75
C VAL A 155 12.10 9.69 -0.58
N LEU A 156 10.99 9.06 -0.21
CA LEU A 156 10.23 9.48 0.97
C LEU A 156 11.06 9.44 2.25
N LEU A 157 11.86 8.39 2.47
CA LEU A 157 12.75 8.34 3.63
C LEU A 157 13.71 9.52 3.64
N TRP A 158 14.28 9.83 2.48
CA TRP A 158 15.23 10.92 2.35
C TRP A 158 14.58 12.28 2.64
N ILE A 159 13.36 12.53 2.13
CA ILE A 159 12.59 13.75 2.37
C ILE A 159 12.10 13.85 3.82
N CYS A 160 11.69 12.73 4.43
CA CYS A 160 11.15 12.73 5.79
C CYS A 160 12.24 12.81 6.86
N LYS A 161 13.48 12.38 6.57
CA LYS A 161 14.64 12.43 7.47
C LYS A 161 14.81 13.75 8.26
N PRO A 162 14.75 14.96 7.66
CA PRO A 162 14.88 16.22 8.39
C PRO A 162 13.76 16.51 9.40
N PHE A 163 12.58 15.90 9.25
CA PHE A 163 11.44 16.10 10.16
C PHE A 163 11.52 15.21 11.40
N VAL A 164 12.46 14.26 11.44
CA VAL A 164 12.60 13.33 12.54
C VAL A 164 13.55 13.93 13.60
N LYS A 165 13.01 14.37 14.74
CA LYS A 165 13.79 15.03 15.81
C LYS A 165 14.86 14.09 16.41
N PRO A 166 16.15 14.48 16.42
CA PRO A 166 17.17 13.79 17.21
C PRO A 166 16.82 13.83 18.70
N ARG A 167 17.07 12.75 19.44
CA ARG A 167 16.98 12.81 20.91
C ARG A 167 18.12 13.71 21.40
N ALA A 168 17.81 14.72 22.21
CA ALA A 168 18.82 15.36 23.03
C ALA A 168 19.51 14.25 23.83
N GLN A 169 20.82 14.07 23.62
CA GLN A 169 21.59 13.15 24.42
C GLN A 169 21.54 13.68 25.85
N SER A 170 20.87 12.96 26.76
CA SER A 170 21.11 13.17 28.18
C SER A 170 22.54 12.77 28.41
N LYS A 171 23.40 13.77 28.65
CA LYS A 171 24.71 13.52 29.22
C LYS A 171 24.47 12.87 30.57
N GLU A 172 24.80 11.58 30.67
CA GLU A 172 25.10 10.95 31.96
C GLU A 172 26.39 11.55 32.51
#